data_AF-A0A9P3UNK4-F1
#
_entry.id   AF-A0A9P3UNK4-F1
#
_cell.length_a   1.000
_cell.length_b   1.000
_cell.length_c   1.000
_cell.angle_alpha   90.00
_cell.angle_beta   90.00
_cell.angle_gamma   90.00
#
_symmetry.space_group_name_H-M   'P 1'
#
loop_
_entity.id
_entity.type
_entity.pdbx_description
1 polymer ?
#
loop_
_entity_poly.entity_id
_entity_poly.type
_entity_poly.pdbx_seq_one_letter_code
_entity_poly.pdbx_strand_id
1 'polypeptide(L)'
;MCRKSPSLFTLAATPSRNSLILGVEVVTTDTQEILGLKALLDSGTSGLFLHIRFVREHGITTRTLSRPIPVKNVDGTANAAGAITEVVDLVLRYNGHSERVVFAVTDLGEQDMILGYTWLKEHNPEIDWAAEEELTLSRESWCPVACPQSSKVSKESINSRDHGA
;
A
#
# COMPACT_ATOMS: atom_id res chain seq x y z
N MET A 1 13.80 13.74 7.49
CA MET A 1 12.78 14.61 8.14
C MET A 1 11.77 13.69 8.83
N CYS A 2 11.42 13.94 10.09
CA CYS A 2 10.44 13.13 10.82
C CYS A 2 9.03 13.50 10.31
N ARG A 3 8.33 12.59 9.61
CA ARG A 3 6.93 12.82 9.19
C ARG A 3 6.09 12.95 10.46
N LYS A 4 5.45 14.11 10.66
CA LYS A 4 4.53 14.30 11.80
C LYS A 4 3.37 13.33 11.68
N SER A 5 3.04 12.64 12.77
CA SER A 5 1.85 11.78 12.82
C SER A 5 0.59 12.64 12.63
N PRO A 6 -0.37 12.18 11.81
CA PRO A 6 -1.63 12.89 11.62
C PRO A 6 -2.45 12.91 12.90
N SER A 7 -3.23 13.97 13.10
CA SER A 7 -4.16 14.10 14.23
C SER A 7 -5.57 13.56 13.93
N LEU A 8 -5.85 13.25 12.66
CA LEU A 8 -7.15 12.76 12.16
C LEU A 8 -6.92 12.03 10.83
N PHE A 9 -7.66 10.94 10.61
CA PHE A 9 -7.80 10.29 9.31
C PHE A 9 -9.21 10.45 8.74
N THR A 10 -9.28 10.56 7.41
CA THR A 10 -10.52 10.40 6.64
C THR A 10 -10.49 9.04 5.92
N LEU A 11 -11.57 8.27 6.04
CA LEU A 11 -11.74 6.96 5.43
C LEU A 11 -13.03 6.90 4.59
N ALA A 12 -12.93 6.28 3.42
CA ALA A 12 -14.02 5.82 2.58
C ALA A 12 -13.59 4.46 2.04
N ALA A 13 -14.51 3.50 2.05
CA ALA A 13 -14.24 2.14 1.60
C ALA A 13 -15.54 1.54 1.09
N THR A 14 -15.87 1.87 -0.15
CA THR A 14 -16.94 1.18 -0.89
C THR A 14 -16.40 0.81 -2.25
N PRO A 15 -15.95 -0.44 -2.44
CA PRO A 15 -15.51 -0.89 -3.74
C PRO A 15 -16.69 -0.82 -4.71
N SER A 16 -16.42 -0.37 -5.93
CA SER A 16 -17.38 -0.33 -7.01
C SER A 16 -16.72 -0.84 -8.29
N ARG A 17 -17.51 -1.02 -9.34
CA ARG A 17 -16.97 -1.37 -10.67
C ARG A 17 -15.96 -0.35 -11.22
N ASN A 18 -15.92 0.85 -10.65
CA ASN A 18 -15.01 1.93 -11.05
C ASN A 18 -13.80 2.05 -10.09
N SER A 19 -13.60 1.09 -9.19
CA SER A 19 -12.49 1.12 -8.23
C SER A 19 -11.21 0.62 -8.88
N LEU A 20 -10.12 1.37 -8.71
CA LEU A 20 -8.80 0.98 -9.19
C LEU A 20 -8.09 0.13 -8.13
N ILE A 21 -7.82 -1.13 -8.48
CA ILE A 21 -7.23 -2.12 -7.57
C ILE A 21 -5.87 -2.54 -8.11
N LEU A 22 -4.85 -2.48 -7.25
CA LEU A 22 -3.48 -2.89 -7.59
C LEU A 22 -3.12 -4.19 -6.90
N GLY A 23 -2.52 -5.12 -7.64
CA GLY A 23 -1.75 -6.20 -7.04
C GLY A 23 -0.41 -5.64 -6.55
N VAL A 24 -0.20 -5.62 -5.23
CA VAL A 24 1.04 -5.13 -4.61
C VAL A 24 1.65 -6.23 -3.75
N GLU A 25 2.92 -6.07 -3.44
CA GLU A 25 3.61 -6.89 -2.45
C GLU A 25 3.96 -6.02 -1.24
N VAL A 26 3.84 -6.58 -0.04
CA VAL A 26 4.43 -6.00 1.17
C VAL A 26 5.48 -6.94 1.73
N VAL A 27 6.57 -6.36 2.24
CA VAL A 27 7.61 -7.10 2.95
C VAL A 27 7.61 -6.69 4.42
N THR A 28 7.51 -7.67 5.31
CA THR A 28 7.60 -7.42 6.75
C THR A 28 9.02 -6.96 7.11
N THR A 29 9.12 -5.95 7.98
CA THR A 29 10.42 -5.35 8.30
C THR A 29 11.25 -6.18 9.29
N ASP A 30 10.60 -7.05 10.06
CA ASP A 30 11.20 -7.93 11.07
C ASP A 30 11.55 -9.32 10.52
N THR A 31 10.62 -9.97 9.79
CA THR A 31 10.80 -11.34 9.29
C THR A 31 11.25 -11.41 7.82
N GLN A 32 11.17 -10.29 7.08
CA GLN A 32 11.45 -10.22 5.64
C GLN A 32 10.54 -11.12 4.78
N GLU A 33 9.36 -11.48 5.29
CA GLU A 33 8.35 -12.24 4.58
C GLU A 33 7.68 -11.36 3.52
N ILE A 34 7.46 -11.93 2.33
CA ILE A 34 6.82 -11.24 1.20
C ILE A 34 5.39 -11.74 1.05
N LEU A 35 4.43 -10.83 1.13
CA LEU A 35 3.00 -11.12 1.07
C LEU A 35 2.35 -10.33 -0.08
N GLY A 36 1.65 -11.03 -0.96
CA GLY A 36 0.88 -10.42 -2.05
C GLY A 36 -0.55 -10.09 -1.61
N LEU A 37 -1.04 -8.90 -1.96
CA LEU A 37 -2.40 -8.46 -1.67
C LEU A 37 -2.93 -7.45 -2.68
N LYS A 38 -4.23 -7.18 -2.60
CA LYS A 38 -4.90 -6.17 -3.40
C LYS A 38 -5.02 -4.86 -2.62
N ALA A 39 -4.54 -3.78 -3.21
CA ALA A 39 -4.64 -2.43 -2.66
C ALA A 39 -5.65 -1.60 -3.46
N LEU A 40 -6.62 -1.01 -2.77
CA LEU A 40 -7.52 -0.01 -3.34
C LEU A 40 -6.81 1.34 -3.41
N LEU A 41 -6.82 1.96 -4.58
CA LEU A 41 -6.37 3.33 -4.76
C LEU A 41 -7.55 4.28 -4.49
N ASP A 42 -7.46 5.10 -3.43
CA ASP A 42 -8.59 5.94 -3.01
C ASP A 42 -8.16 7.35 -2.57
N SER A 43 -8.35 8.31 -3.47
CA SER A 43 -8.08 9.73 -3.22
C SER A 43 -9.02 10.37 -2.19
N GLY A 44 -10.14 9.72 -1.85
CA GLY A 44 -11.07 10.13 -0.81
C GLY A 44 -10.56 9.85 0.61
N THR A 45 -9.49 9.06 0.75
CA THR A 45 -8.89 8.76 2.05
C THR A 45 -7.62 9.57 2.28
N SER A 46 -7.32 9.91 3.54
CA SER A 46 -6.19 10.80 3.85
C SER A 46 -4.89 10.07 4.19
N GLY A 47 -4.87 8.73 4.16
CA GLY A 47 -3.76 7.94 4.71
C GLY A 47 -3.60 6.58 4.03
N LEU A 48 -2.68 5.78 4.56
CA LEU A 48 -2.47 4.42 4.11
C LEU A 48 -2.99 3.48 5.19
N PHE A 49 -3.81 2.51 4.79
CA PHE A 49 -4.49 1.62 5.73
C PHE A 49 -4.26 0.17 5.35
N LEU A 50 -4.16 -0.68 6.37
CA LEU A 50 -4.10 -2.13 6.22
C LEU A 50 -5.18 -2.78 7.07
N HIS A 51 -5.87 -3.76 6.49
CA HIS A 51 -6.98 -4.43 7.13
C HIS A 51 -6.51 -5.30 8.29
N ILE A 52 -7.20 -5.20 9.44
CA ILE A 52 -6.85 -5.93 10.66
C ILE A 52 -6.89 -7.47 10.51
N ARG A 53 -7.82 -8.00 9.70
CA ARG A 53 -7.85 -9.42 9.29
C ARG A 53 -6.52 -9.85 8.66
N PHE A 54 -6.04 -9.11 7.66
CA PHE A 54 -4.80 -9.43 6.94
C PHE A 54 -3.59 -9.49 7.88
N VAL A 55 -3.49 -8.53 8.80
CA VAL A 55 -2.46 -8.49 9.86
C VAL A 55 -2.51 -9.75 10.72
N ARG A 56 -3.71 -10.16 11.17
CA ARG A 56 -3.88 -11.31 12.06
C ARG A 56 -3.63 -12.64 11.36
N GLU A 57 -4.12 -12.80 10.13
CA GLU A 57 -3.98 -14.03 9.35
C GLU A 57 -2.51 -14.35 9.04
N HIS A 58 -1.71 -13.31 8.79
CA HIS A 58 -0.28 -13.45 8.46
C HIS A 58 0.65 -13.21 9.67
N GLY A 59 0.10 -13.02 10.88
CA GLY A 59 0.89 -12.82 12.09
C GLY A 59 1.83 -11.61 12.03
N ILE A 60 1.44 -10.54 11.33
CA ILE A 60 2.29 -9.37 11.11
C ILE A 60 2.43 -8.56 12.41
N THR A 61 3.67 -8.28 12.82
CA THR A 61 3.96 -7.51 14.03
C THR A 61 3.50 -6.05 13.91
N THR A 62 2.64 -5.59 14.83
CA THR A 62 2.18 -4.20 14.92
C THR A 62 2.85 -3.43 16.04
N ARG A 63 2.74 -2.09 15.97
CA ARG A 63 3.09 -1.15 17.03
C ARG A 63 1.83 -0.43 17.51
N THR A 64 1.58 -0.48 18.82
CA THR A 64 0.56 0.35 19.45
C THR A 64 0.97 1.83 19.48
N LEU A 65 0.03 2.72 19.18
CA LEU A 65 0.17 4.16 19.31
C LEU A 65 -0.03 4.58 20.77
N SER A 66 0.83 5.48 21.26
CA SER A 66 0.66 6.08 22.60
C SER A 66 -0.56 6.99 22.69
N ARG A 67 -1.04 7.51 21.56
CA ARG A 67 -2.26 8.31 21.44
C ARG A 67 -3.07 7.79 20.24
N PRO A 68 -4.30 7.29 20.46
CA PRO A 68 -5.17 6.89 19.37
C PRO A 68 -5.44 8.07 18.42
N ILE A 69 -5.51 7.78 17.12
CA ILE A 69 -5.80 8.78 16.08
C ILE A 69 -7.26 8.60 15.65
N PRO A 70 -8.15 9.59 15.84
CA PRO A 70 -9.53 9.49 15.38
C PRO A 70 -9.62 9.25 13.87
N VAL A 71 -10.66 8.50 13.47
CA VAL A 71 -11.01 8.30 12.06
C VAL A 71 -12.42 8.84 11.83
N LYS A 72 -12.58 9.64 10.78
CA LYS A 72 -13.87 10.09 10.28
C LYS A 72 -14.14 9.47 8.92
N ASN A 73 -15.40 9.16 8.67
CA ASN A 73 -15.86 8.83 7.33
C ASN A 73 -15.91 10.09 6.46
N VAL A 74 -15.98 9.94 5.14
CA VAL A 74 -16.10 11.08 4.20
C VAL A 74 -17.34 11.93 4.45
N ASP A 75 -18.42 11.34 4.97
CA ASP A 75 -19.64 12.05 5.38
C ASP A 75 -19.48 12.84 6.71
N GLY A 76 -18.31 12.78 7.34
CA GLY A 76 -17.98 13.47 8.59
C GLY A 76 -18.36 12.71 9.87
N THR A 77 -19.02 11.55 9.76
CA THR A 77 -19.36 10.70 10.91
C THR A 77 -18.12 10.00 11.48
N ALA A 78 -18.21 9.54 12.73
CA ALA A 78 -17.15 8.73 13.32
C ALA A 78 -17.11 7.35 12.67
N ASN A 79 -15.90 6.83 12.43
CA ASN A 79 -15.75 5.48 11.92
C ASN A 79 -16.26 4.44 12.94
N ALA A 80 -17.03 3.45 12.48
CA ALA A 80 -17.60 2.41 13.34
C ALA A 80 -16.52 1.53 13.99
N ALA A 81 -15.37 1.35 13.32
CA ALA A 81 -14.22 0.64 13.85
C ALA A 81 -13.46 1.43 14.94
N GLY A 82 -13.85 2.68 15.19
CA GLY A 82 -13.24 3.54 16.20
C GLY A 82 -11.97 4.24 15.71
N ALA A 83 -11.14 4.64 16.67
CA ALA A 83 -9.87 5.32 16.42
C ALA A 83 -8.76 4.31 16.05
N ILE A 84 -7.78 4.75 15.26
CA ILE A 84 -6.57 3.98 15.01
C ILE A 84 -5.75 3.90 16.29
N THR A 85 -5.52 2.68 16.77
CA THR A 85 -4.67 2.40 17.94
C THR A 85 -3.37 1.72 17.56
N GLU A 86 -3.28 1.15 16.36
CA GLU A 86 -2.15 0.34 15.92
C GLU A 86 -1.70 0.75 14.52
N VAL A 87 -0.41 0.60 14.29
CA VAL A 87 0.22 0.81 12.99
C VAL A 87 1.22 -0.29 12.70
N VAL A 88 1.53 -0.50 11.43
CA VAL A 88 2.51 -1.48 10.98
C VAL A 88 3.51 -0.81 10.04
N ASP A 89 4.77 -1.23 10.11
CA ASP A 89 5.87 -0.72 9.27
C ASP A 89 6.30 -1.81 8.28
N LEU A 90 6.03 -1.57 6.99
CA LEU A 90 6.21 -2.53 5.90
C LEU A 90 6.99 -1.90 4.76
N VAL A 91 7.62 -2.73 3.94
CA VAL A 91 8.13 -2.29 2.63
C VAL A 91 7.07 -2.59 1.57
N LEU A 92 6.45 -1.56 1.01
CA LEU A 92 5.54 -1.67 -0.13
C LEU A 92 6.36 -1.84 -1.41
N ARG A 93 5.93 -2.75 -2.29
CA ARG A 93 6.51 -3.01 -3.60
C ARG A 93 5.44 -3.06 -4.68
N TYR A 94 5.68 -2.36 -5.78
CA TYR A 94 4.81 -2.35 -6.94
C TYR A 94 5.60 -1.92 -8.19
N ASN A 95 5.49 -2.63 -9.31
CA ASN A 95 6.10 -2.25 -10.59
C ASN A 95 7.56 -1.76 -10.52
N GLY A 96 8.40 -2.44 -9.72
CA GLY A 96 9.82 -2.10 -9.55
C GLY A 96 10.12 -0.96 -8.58
N HIS A 97 9.08 -0.28 -8.08
CA HIS A 97 9.14 0.65 -6.96
C HIS A 97 9.13 -0.11 -5.65
N SER A 98 9.97 0.33 -4.70
CA SER A 98 9.97 -0.17 -3.33
C SER A 98 10.11 1.01 -2.37
N GLU A 99 9.36 1.00 -1.27
CA GLU A 99 9.45 2.04 -0.24
C GLU A 99 9.02 1.50 1.12
N ARG A 100 9.60 2.05 2.19
CA ARG A 100 9.21 1.72 3.56
C ARG A 100 8.10 2.66 4.03
N VAL A 101 6.96 2.10 4.41
CA VAL A 101 5.70 2.80 4.67
C VAL A 101 5.11 2.34 5.99
N VAL A 102 4.52 3.28 6.73
CA VAL A 102 3.72 2.98 7.92
C VAL A 102 2.24 3.00 7.55
N PHE A 103 1.55 1.89 7.76
CA PHE A 103 0.11 1.75 7.55
C PHE A 103 -0.64 1.82 8.88
N ALA A 104 -1.78 2.52 8.90
CA ALA A 104 -2.74 2.48 9.98
C ALA A 104 -3.55 1.18 9.92
N VAL A 105 -3.63 0.46 11.04
CA VAL A 105 -4.39 -0.79 11.12
C VAL A 105 -5.82 -0.49 11.55
N THR A 106 -6.79 -0.92 10.75
CA THR A 106 -8.22 -0.76 11.02
C THR A 106 -9.02 -1.83 10.29
N ASP A 107 -10.31 -1.95 10.63
CA ASP A 107 -11.27 -2.65 9.79
C ASP A 107 -11.55 -1.81 8.52
N LEU A 108 -11.45 -2.44 7.35
CA LEU A 108 -11.74 -1.85 6.03
C LEU A 108 -12.84 -2.64 5.29
N GLY A 109 -13.55 -3.53 5.97
CA GLY A 109 -14.53 -4.44 5.38
C GLY A 109 -13.91 -5.41 4.37
N GLU A 110 -14.24 -5.22 3.09
CA GLU A 110 -13.85 -6.12 2.02
C GLU A 110 -12.44 -5.82 1.44
N GLN A 111 -11.82 -4.69 1.80
CA GLN A 111 -10.51 -4.30 1.28
C GLN A 111 -9.40 -4.82 2.19
N ASP A 112 -8.29 -5.31 1.61
CA ASP A 112 -7.11 -5.65 2.40
C ASP A 112 -6.20 -4.44 2.67
N MET A 113 -6.11 -3.50 1.71
CA MET A 113 -5.26 -2.32 1.80
C MET A 113 -5.89 -1.13 1.08
N ILE A 114 -5.65 0.09 1.59
CA ILE A 114 -5.96 1.35 0.90
C ILE A 114 -4.70 2.20 0.79
N LEU A 115 -4.41 2.68 -0.41
CA LEU A 115 -3.42 3.71 -0.70
C LEU A 115 -4.13 5.05 -0.92
N GLY A 116 -4.08 5.91 0.10
CA GLY A 116 -4.83 7.16 0.11
C GLY A 116 -4.11 8.36 -0.52
N TYR A 117 -4.78 9.51 -0.40
CA TYR A 117 -4.36 10.80 -0.95
C TYR A 117 -2.92 11.19 -0.61
N THR A 118 -2.42 10.91 0.59
CA THR A 118 -1.04 11.26 0.94
C THR A 118 -0.02 10.54 0.08
N TRP A 119 -0.28 9.26 -0.23
CA TRP A 119 0.58 8.47 -1.11
C TRP A 119 0.45 8.95 -2.56
N LEU A 120 -0.78 9.19 -3.01
CA LEU A 120 -1.06 9.70 -4.36
C LEU A 120 -0.45 11.06 -4.63
N LYS A 121 -0.54 11.98 -3.67
CA LYS A 121 0.06 13.31 -3.78
C LYS A 121 1.58 13.25 -3.82
N GLU A 122 2.18 12.32 -3.07
CA GLU A 122 3.63 12.18 -3.01
C GLU A 122 4.20 11.58 -4.29
N HIS A 123 3.56 10.56 -4.84
CA HIS A 123 4.06 9.82 -6.00
C HIS A 123 3.50 10.29 -7.34
N ASN A 124 2.37 11.01 -7.30
CA ASN A 124 1.64 11.56 -8.45
C ASN A 124 1.56 10.60 -9.65
N PRO A 125 1.00 9.39 -9.46
CA PRO A 125 1.04 8.34 -10.48
C PRO A 125 0.27 8.74 -11.74
N GLU A 126 0.74 8.26 -12.89
CA GLU A 126 0.01 8.33 -14.14
C GLU A 126 -0.99 7.16 -14.20
N ILE A 127 -2.25 7.49 -14.44
CA ILE A 127 -3.37 6.55 -14.49
C ILE A 127 -3.97 6.58 -15.89
N ASP A 128 -3.85 5.48 -16.62
CA ASP A 128 -4.62 5.30 -17.85
C ASP A 128 -6.01 4.74 -17.49
N TRP A 129 -6.97 5.66 -17.36
CA TRP A 129 -8.35 5.32 -17.04
C TRP A 129 -9.06 4.53 -18.15
N ALA A 130 -8.56 4.55 -19.40
CA ALA A 130 -9.14 3.80 -20.50
C ALA A 130 -8.63 2.35 -20.54
N ALA A 131 -7.42 2.11 -20.06
CA ALA A 131 -6.84 0.78 -19.92
C ALA A 131 -7.37 0.01 -18.69
N GLU A 132 -8.15 0.68 -17.83
CA GLU A 132 -8.82 0.16 -16.62
C GLU A 132 -7.91 -0.47 -15.54
N GLU A 133 -6.62 -0.73 -15.79
CA GLU A 133 -5.77 -1.50 -14.87
C GLU A 133 -4.29 -1.03 -14.75
N GLU A 134 -3.81 -0.12 -15.61
CA GLU A 134 -2.38 0.20 -15.65
C GLU A 134 -2.04 1.50 -14.91
N LEU A 135 -1.38 1.35 -13.75
CA LEU A 135 -0.69 2.45 -13.08
C LEU A 135 0.79 2.43 -13.43
N THR A 136 1.28 3.59 -13.88
CA THR A 136 2.70 3.79 -14.12
C THR A 136 3.31 4.67 -13.04
N LEU A 137 4.28 4.10 -12.32
CA LEU A 137 5.18 4.84 -11.42
C LEU A 137 6.48 5.13 -12.16
N SER A 138 6.50 6.20 -12.95
CA SER A 138 7.69 6.58 -13.70
C SER A 138 8.62 7.44 -12.83
N ARG A 139 9.94 7.19 -12.93
CA ARG A 139 10.97 8.01 -12.27
C ARG A 139 11.14 9.38 -12.94
N GLU A 140 10.76 9.48 -14.20
CA GLU A 140 10.85 10.71 -15.00
C GLU A 140 9.70 11.68 -14.66
N SER A 141 8.61 11.17 -14.07
CA SER A 141 7.41 11.93 -13.73
C SER A 141 6.97 11.81 -12.26
N TRP A 142 7.88 11.87 -11.27
CA TRP A 142 7.61 12.29 -9.86
C TRP A 142 7.78 11.27 -8.70
N CYS A 143 8.22 10.03 -8.90
CA CYS A 143 8.61 9.18 -7.75
C CYS A 143 9.83 9.77 -6.99
N PRO A 144 9.75 10.04 -5.67
CA PRO A 144 10.88 10.59 -4.92
C PRO A 144 12.11 9.69 -4.96
N VAL A 145 13.32 10.28 -5.12
CA VAL A 145 14.62 9.56 -5.16
C VAL A 145 14.87 8.70 -3.91
N ALA A 146 14.14 8.96 -2.82
CA ALA A 146 14.23 8.21 -1.57
C ALA A 146 13.67 6.77 -1.66
N CYS A 147 13.00 6.39 -2.75
CA CYS A 147 12.42 5.06 -2.91
C CYS A 147 13.44 4.09 -3.54
N PRO A 148 13.89 3.05 -2.83
CA PRO A 148 14.78 2.04 -3.41
C PRO A 148 14.14 1.36 -4.62
N GLN A 149 14.90 1.20 -5.70
CA GLN A 149 14.44 0.43 -6.86
C GLN A 149 14.81 -1.05 -6.68
N SER A 150 13.90 -1.96 -6.97
CA SER A 150 14.27 -3.36 -7.15
C SER A 150 14.91 -3.53 -8.53
N SER A 151 16.14 -4.05 -8.61
CA SER A 151 16.81 -4.32 -9.88
C SER A 151 15.99 -5.30 -10.72
N LYS A 152 15.68 -4.94 -11.98
CA LYS A 152 15.11 -5.86 -12.97
C LYS A 152 16.07 -7.04 -13.15
N VAL A 153 15.66 -8.26 -12.78
CA VAL A 153 16.34 -9.47 -13.25
C VAL A 153 15.96 -9.63 -14.72
N SER A 154 16.87 -9.29 -15.63
CA SER A 154 16.72 -9.60 -17.06
C SER A 154 16.73 -11.11 -17.23
N LYS A 155 15.64 -11.68 -17.76
CA LYS A 155 15.62 -13.05 -18.26
C LYS A 155 16.44 -13.11 -19.54
N GLU A 156 17.72 -13.39 -19.44
CA GLU A 156 18.54 -13.84 -20.58
C GLU A 156 18.93 -15.30 -20.40
N SER A 157 18.18 -16.15 -21.12
CA SER A 157 18.63 -17.33 -21.87
C SER A 157 19.63 -18.30 -21.23
N ILE A 158 19.12 -19.33 -20.52
CA ILE A 158 19.78 -20.65 -20.55
C ILE A 158 19.18 -21.40 -21.75
N ASN A 159 19.89 -21.34 -22.87
CA ASN A 159 19.68 -22.24 -23.99
C ASN A 159 21.04 -22.90 -24.28
N SER A 160 21.34 -23.99 -23.58
CA SER A 160 22.40 -24.91 -23.98
C SER A 160 21.81 -26.31 -24.04
N ARG A 161 21.67 -26.77 -25.28
CA ARG A 161 21.32 -28.12 -25.67
C ARG A 161 22.42 -29.07 -25.17
N ASP A 162 22.05 -30.07 -24.39
CA ASP A 162 22.80 -31.32 -24.36
C ASP A 162 22.27 -32.22 -25.49
N HIS A 163 23.15 -32.54 -26.45
CA HIS A 163 23.03 -33.71 -27.31
C HIS A 163 24.34 -34.46 -27.16
N GLY A 164 24.30 -35.59 -26.44
CA GLY A 164 25.42 -36.50 -26.28
C GLY A 164 24.92 -37.93 -26.09
N ALA A 165 24.80 -38.63 -27.23
CA ALA A 165 24.99 -40.07 -27.37
C ALA A 165 25.29 -40.35 -28.85
#